data_AF-A0A0C2SHB6-F1
#
_entry.id   AF-A0A0C2SHB6-F1
#
_cell.length_a   1.000
_cell.length_b   1.000
_cell.length_c   1.000
_cell.angle_alpha   90.00
_cell.angle_beta   90.00
_cell.angle_gamma   90.00
#
_symmetry.space_group_name_H-M   'P 1'
#
loop_
_entity.id
_entity.type
_entity.pdbx_description
1 polymer ?
#
loop_
_entity_poly.entity_id
_entity_poly.type
_entity_poly.pdbx_seq_one_letter_code
_entity_poly.pdbx_strand_id
1 'polypeptide(L)'
;MKSASERPLFEDSVFAFGCFFHKVYFNIKLPLFDEKIEERRRITVERPSSPKIPEYAWQLIQRCCAEDPRNRPTIGEVVKEMETWRNDSSMLSVWSMYV
;
A
#
# COMPACT_ATOMS: atom_id res chain seq x y z
N MET A 1 -34.15 9.46 9.09
CA MET A 1 -32.80 10.02 8.87
C MET A 1 -31.82 8.84 8.89
N LYS A 2 -31.19 8.54 7.75
CA LYS A 2 -30.29 7.37 7.63
C LYS A 2 -29.01 7.63 8.42
N SER A 3 -28.67 6.69 9.30
CA SER A 3 -27.46 6.72 10.12
C SER A 3 -26.22 6.83 9.25
N ALA A 4 -25.29 7.69 9.66
CA ALA A 4 -23.96 7.76 9.10
C ALA A 4 -23.37 6.35 9.11
N SER A 5 -23.13 5.82 7.92
CA SER A 5 -22.48 4.53 7.71
C SER A 5 -21.07 4.64 8.30
N GLU A 6 -20.88 4.03 9.47
CA GLU A 6 -19.56 3.62 9.93
C GLU A 6 -19.02 2.66 8.87
N ARG A 7 -18.16 3.18 7.99
CA ARG A 7 -17.41 2.34 7.07
C ARG A 7 -16.47 1.48 7.92
N PRO A 8 -16.31 0.18 7.67
CA PRO A 8 -15.45 -0.67 8.48
C PRO A 8 -14.02 -0.11 8.51
N LEU A 9 -13.50 0.18 9.71
CA LEU A 9 -12.15 0.74 9.95
C LEU A 9 -11.02 -0.07 9.28
N PHE A 10 -11.28 -1.35 9.01
CA PHE A 10 -10.36 -2.25 8.32
C PHE A 10 -10.12 -1.87 6.86
N GLU A 11 -11.15 -1.41 6.16
CA GLU A 11 -11.03 -0.99 4.76
C GLU A 11 -10.17 0.27 4.62
N ASP A 12 -10.29 1.18 5.59
CA ASP A 12 -9.46 2.38 5.69
C ASP A 12 -8.02 2.04 6.10
N SER A 13 -7.80 0.93 6.82
CA SER A 13 -6.47 0.48 7.24
C SER A 13 -5.63 -0.04 6.05
N VAL A 14 -6.23 -0.78 5.12
CA VAL A 14 -5.53 -1.23 3.89
C VAL A 14 -5.21 -0.04 2.97
N PHE A 15 -6.14 0.91 2.87
CA PHE A 15 -5.89 2.16 2.13
C PHE A 15 -4.73 2.95 2.74
N ALA A 16 -4.72 3.13 4.06
CA ALA A 16 -3.64 3.79 4.77
C ALA A 16 -2.30 3.08 4.57
N PHE A 17 -2.30 1.74 4.58
CA PHE A 17 -1.12 0.94 4.26
C PHE A 17 -0.63 1.18 2.83
N GLY A 18 -1.51 1.17 1.82
CA GLY A 18 -1.14 1.46 0.43
C GLY A 18 -0.50 2.84 0.27
N CYS A 19 -1.07 3.87 0.91
CA CYS A 19 -0.50 5.22 0.92
C CYS A 19 0.87 5.28 1.61
N PHE A 20 1.03 4.56 2.73
CA PHE A 20 2.32 4.45 3.40
C PHE A 20 3.35 3.75 2.50
N PHE A 21 2.96 2.66 1.85
CA PHE A 21 3.85 1.87 1.02
C PHE A 21 4.36 2.64 -0.20
N HIS A 22 3.47 3.38 -0.86
CA HIS A 22 3.84 4.34 -1.91
C HIS A 22 4.91 5.32 -1.43
N LYS A 23 4.71 5.94 -0.27
CA LYS A 23 5.65 6.94 0.28
C LYS A 23 7.02 6.37 0.56
N VAL A 24 7.07 5.16 1.14
CA VAL A 24 8.33 4.48 1.44
C VAL A 24 9.12 4.25 0.15
N TYR A 25 8.47 3.75 -0.89
CA TYR A 25 9.13 3.47 -2.17
C TYR A 25 9.64 4.71 -2.88
N PHE A 26 8.85 5.79 -2.89
CA PHE A 26 9.19 7.01 -3.63
C PHE A 26 9.89 8.06 -2.77
N ASN A 27 10.17 7.76 -1.50
CA ASN A 27 10.75 8.67 -0.50
C ASN A 27 10.06 10.06 -0.48
N ILE A 28 8.74 10.06 -0.65
CA ILE A 28 7.95 11.29 -0.71
C ILE A 28 7.72 11.76 0.73
N LYS A 29 8.30 12.92 1.08
CA LYS A 29 7.97 13.61 2.33
C LYS A 29 6.52 14.09 2.25
N LEU A 30 5.62 13.52 3.05
CA LEU A 30 4.25 14.00 3.15
C LEU A 30 3.89 14.39 4.59
N PRO A 31 3.14 15.49 4.80
CA PRO A 31 2.54 15.87 6.08
C PRO A 31 1.34 14.96 6.39
N LEU A 32 1.60 13.67 6.61
CA LEU A 32 0.59 12.61 6.73
C LEU A 32 -0.49 12.83 7.80
N PHE A 33 -0.20 13.69 8.76
CA PHE A 33 -1.02 13.86 9.96
C PHE A 33 -1.87 15.14 9.96
N ASP A 34 -1.71 16.04 8.99
CA ASP A 34 -2.39 17.34 9.00
C ASP A 34 -3.55 17.47 7.98
N GLU A 35 -3.50 16.73 6.86
CA GLU A 35 -4.52 16.84 5.80
C GLU A 35 -5.60 15.76 5.87
N LYS A 36 -6.86 16.19 5.68
CA LYS A 36 -8.09 15.39 5.82
C LYS A 36 -8.07 14.17 4.89
N ILE A 37 -8.33 12.99 5.47
CA ILE A 37 -8.38 11.68 4.77
C ILE A 37 -9.26 11.69 3.51
N GLU A 38 -10.32 12.51 3.47
CA GLU A 38 -11.24 12.62 2.32
C GLU A 38 -10.56 13.17 1.06
N GLU A 39 -9.54 14.03 1.19
CA GLU A 39 -8.78 14.54 0.05
C GLU A 39 -7.84 13.47 -0.53
N ARG A 40 -7.42 12.49 0.31
CA ARG A 40 -6.57 11.37 -0.11
C ARG A 40 -7.24 10.41 -1.10
N ARG A 41 -8.57 10.24 -1.05
CA ARG A 41 -9.27 9.32 -1.98
C ARG A 41 -9.32 9.84 -3.42
N ARG A 42 -9.13 11.14 -3.62
CA ARG A 42 -9.06 11.78 -4.95
C ARG A 42 -7.65 11.82 -5.52
N ILE A 43 -6.64 11.53 -4.71
CA ILE A 43 -5.28 11.35 -5.19
C ILE A 43 -5.27 10.00 -5.87
N THR A 44 -5.55 9.99 -7.17
CA THR A 44 -5.06 8.92 -8.05
C THR A 44 -3.59 8.76 -7.70
N VAL A 45 -3.20 7.60 -7.19
CA VAL A 45 -1.80 7.32 -6.87
C VAL A 45 -1.08 7.26 -8.20
N GLU A 46 -0.65 8.41 -8.69
CA GLU A 46 0.13 8.51 -9.91
C GLU A 46 1.47 7.84 -9.66
N ARG A 47 1.95 7.07 -10.64
CA ARG A 47 3.26 6.43 -10.57
C ARG A 47 4.32 7.50 -10.82
N PRO A 48 5.14 7.85 -9.82
CA PRO A 48 6.28 8.70 -10.08
C PRO A 48 7.23 8.00 -11.06
N SER A 49 7.84 8.79 -11.96
CA SER A 49 8.78 8.24 -12.96
C SER A 49 10.07 7.70 -12.34
N SER A 50 10.36 8.05 -11.08
CA SER A 50 11.54 7.62 -10.33
C SER A 50 11.26 7.59 -8.82
N PRO A 51 11.81 6.62 -8.07
CA PRO A 51 12.53 5.43 -8.55
C PRO A 51 11.64 4.44 -9.30
N LYS A 52 12.21 3.66 -10.23
CA LYS A 52 11.50 2.55 -10.86
C LYS A 52 11.36 1.41 -9.87
N ILE A 53 10.14 1.16 -9.41
CA ILE A 53 9.82 -0.02 -8.59
C ILE A 53 9.34 -1.17 -9.47
N PRO A 54 9.46 -2.43 -9.01
CA PRO A 54 8.92 -3.59 -9.71
C PRO A 54 7.43 -3.44 -9.98
N GLU A 55 6.98 -3.95 -11.13
CA GLU A 55 5.58 -3.81 -11.56
C GLU A 55 4.60 -4.46 -10.57
N TYR A 56 4.95 -5.63 -10.01
CA TYR A 56 4.13 -6.31 -9.02
C TYR A 56 3.92 -5.45 -7.76
N ALA A 57 4.95 -4.71 -7.32
CA ALA A 57 4.88 -3.86 -6.13
C ALA A 57 3.99 -2.65 -6.41
N TRP A 58 4.10 -2.08 -7.62
CA TRP A 58 3.22 -1.00 -8.08
C TRP A 58 1.76 -1.44 -8.12
N GLN A 59 1.48 -2.61 -8.70
CA GLN A 59 0.12 -3.16 -8.78
C GLN A 59 -0.50 -3.45 -7.41
N LEU A 60 0.31 -3.90 -6.43
CA LEU A 60 -0.17 -4.05 -5.05
C LEU A 60 -0.56 -2.70 -4.45
N ILE A 61 0.27 -1.66 -4.61
CA ILE A 61 -0.02 -0.31 -4.14
C ILE A 61 -1.34 0.21 -4.74
N GLN A 62 -1.54 0.05 -6.05
CA GLN A 62 -2.77 0.48 -6.72
C GLN A 62 -4.02 -0.22 -6.17
N ARG A 63 -3.96 -1.53 -5.95
CA ARG A 63 -5.09 -2.29 -5.38
C ARG A 63 -5.38 -1.87 -3.92
N CYS A 64 -4.35 -1.67 -3.10
CA CYS A 64 -4.53 -1.17 -1.73
C CYS A 64 -5.18 0.23 -1.71
N CYS A 65 -4.85 1.08 -2.69
CA CYS A 65 -5.38 2.44 -2.80
C CYS A 65 -6.65 2.55 -3.66
N ALA A 66 -7.34 1.45 -3.97
CA ALA A 66 -8.55 1.49 -4.78
C ALA A 66 -9.65 2.36 -4.13
N GLU A 67 -10.34 3.16 -4.95
CA GLU A 67 -11.42 4.05 -4.49
C GLU A 67 -12.56 3.24 -3.86
N ASP A 68 -13.01 2.18 -4.55
CA ASP A 68 -13.97 1.21 -4.02
C ASP A 68 -13.28 0.27 -3.02
N PRO A 69 -13.68 0.29 -1.74
CA PRO A 69 -13.10 -0.58 -0.71
C PRO A 69 -13.17 -2.07 -1.04
N ARG A 70 -14.19 -2.51 -1.81
CA ARG A 70 -14.38 -3.92 -2.18
C ARG A 70 -13.34 -4.44 -3.17
N ASN A 71 -12.64 -3.52 -3.85
CA ASN A 71 -11.55 -3.86 -4.75
C ASN A 71 -10.19 -3.90 -4.03
N ARG A 72 -10.15 -3.52 -2.75
CA ARG A 72 -8.93 -3.60 -1.94
C ARG A 72 -8.72 -5.05 -1.48
N PRO A 73 -7.47 -5.52 -1.47
CA PRO A 73 -7.16 -6.81 -0.88
C PRO A 73 -7.35 -6.76 0.64
N THR A 74 -7.55 -7.92 1.24
CA THR A 74 -7.41 -8.09 2.69
C THR A 74 -5.94 -7.97 3.10
N ILE A 75 -5.68 -7.61 4.36
CA ILE A 75 -4.30 -7.56 4.86
C ILE A 75 -3.58 -8.92 4.77
N GLY A 76 -4.32 -10.03 4.88
CA GLY A 76 -3.76 -11.38 4.70
C GLY A 76 -3.29 -11.64 3.27
N GLU A 77 -4.04 -11.18 2.26
CA GLU A 77 -3.65 -11.27 0.86
C GLU A 77 -2.43 -10.39 0.56
N VAL A 78 -2.39 -9.18 1.11
CA VAL A 78 -1.23 -8.27 1.02
C VAL A 78 0.03 -8.95 1.56
N VAL A 79 -0.02 -9.50 2.78
CA VAL A 79 1.12 -10.17 3.41
C VAL A 79 1.56 -11.38 2.59
N LYS A 80 0.61 -12.24 2.19
CA LYS A 80 0.90 -13.42 1.38
C LYS A 80 1.61 -13.06 0.08
N GLU A 81 1.16 -12.02 -0.61
CA GLU A 81 1.78 -11.55 -1.83
C GLU A 81 3.20 -11.02 -1.57
N MET A 82 3.39 -10.19 -0.55
CA MET A 82 4.71 -9.68 -0.17
C MET A 82 5.70 -10.79 0.20
N GLU A 83 5.23 -11.88 0.82
CA GLU A 83 6.05 -13.05 1.12
C GLU A 83 6.51 -13.79 -0.15
N THR A 84 5.72 -13.77 -1.23
CA THR A 84 6.16 -14.35 -2.50
C THR A 84 7.33 -13.58 -3.12
N TRP A 85 7.41 -12.27 -2.91
CA TRP A 85 8.50 -11.44 -3.41
C TRP A 85 9.85 -11.77 -2.75
N ARG A 86 9.82 -12.31 -1.53
CA ARG A 86 11.02 -12.78 -0.82
C ARG A 86 11.65 -14.00 -1.50
N ASN A 87 10.86 -14.78 -2.23
CA ASN A 87 11.32 -16.01 -2.86
C ASN A 87 11.94 -15.81 -4.25
N ASP A 88 11.92 -14.59 -4.79
CA ASP A 88 12.76 -14.18 -5.93
C ASP A 88 14.21 -13.89 -5.45
N SER A 89 14.81 -14.95 -4.90
CA SER A 89 16.20 -15.43 -5.02
C SER A 89 17.38 -14.47 -5.25
N SER A 90 17.52 -13.38 -4.50
CA SER A 90 18.85 -12.78 -4.26
C SER A 90 19.13 -12.28 -2.84
N MET A 91 18.17 -12.35 -1.91
CA MET A 91 18.34 -11.82 -0.54
C MET A 91 18.52 -12.90 0.54
N LEU A 92 18.22 -14.16 0.24
CA LEU A 92 18.42 -15.28 1.17
C LEU A 92 19.91 -15.62 1.41
N SER A 93 20.81 -15.22 0.51
CA SER A 93 22.25 -15.39 0.69
C SER A 93 22.84 -14.47 1.76
N VAL A 94 22.26 -13.29 1.99
CA VAL A 94 22.79 -12.31 2.95
C VAL A 94 22.43 -12.69 4.39
N TRP A 95 21.26 -13.28 4.61
CA TRP A 95 20.81 -13.70 5.94
C TRP A 95 21.36 -15.06 6.38
N SER A 96 21.87 -15.88 5.45
CA SER A 96 22.56 -17.14 5.78
C SER A 96 24.02 -16.94 6.20
N MET A 97 24.56 -15.73 6.13
CA MET A 97 25.94 -15.43 6.58
C MET A 97 26.02 -14.96 8.04
N TYR A 98 24.87 -14.75 8.69
CA TYR A 98 24.78 -14.22 10.05
C TYR A 98 23.95 -15.11 11.00
N VAL A 99 23.72 -16.37 10.61
CA VAL A 99 23.24 -17.45 11.49
C VAL A 99 24.21 -18.61 11.41
#